data_AF-A0A651G253-F1
#
_entry.id   AF-A0A651G253-F1
#
_cell.length_a   1.000
_cell.length_b   1.000
_cell.length_c   1.000
_cell.angle_alpha   90.00
_cell.angle_beta   90.00
_cell.angle_gamma   90.00
#
_symmetry.space_group_name_H-M   'P 1'
#
loop_
_entity.id
_entity.type
_entity.pdbx_description
1 polymer ?
#
loop_
_entity_poly.entity_id
_entity_poly.type
_entity_poly.pdbx_seq_one_letter_code
_entity_poly.pdbx_strand_id
1 'polypeptide(L)'
;MMSVHGHGVALLVDELATLARQIAGVPGLGCDACPQADSWSFNWVDQHITMPESDLRCLPADECRALVLHEAGHAALTRLHQVVPIAQHRSHATLLNVFEDTRLETWLMRESSDFARWLRAVNDRLYADTGEPSPSLCHAFANECLFRWWFGEDHGRPVPPMAAAALYATRQARHQLTICIPTSSGFSIPTIELQRCQRQFWEIIRRDILPHWQRLLTEDRRLGNPALSPASTPHIAGILPDSAAHSPSPGQGAAAIADDEASDSAAIDSDDASPSQTDDPGTILGRSRQQSLATYMGEPWAQAWRATAHRSLALAAVLRRLHAPHGTQLSPPGLMGSHLHWPSVVASQADPRHRMRLWQRRTPRTTGNRPAVWLMVDRSQSMRGSAMTAAWQGMVLCAETCERASIPWGLSVFNEDHQVLHQPGQSLTNPHRRWMGANGAHAAGGTNLTRALDQVIGRLRSVSDGTRLIILLTDARLPRRVLPRLHDCIERAEASGDTLVTLLLKRPAPSMRNSFPRHQCISNPTHIPERLTLLLRDYLG
;
A
#
# COMPACT_ATOMS: atom_id res chain seq x y z
N MET A 1 26.37 11.20 19.63
CA MET A 1 25.88 10.97 18.25
C MET A 1 24.43 10.52 18.33
N MET A 2 23.47 11.39 18.00
CA MET A 2 22.08 10.94 17.84
C MET A 2 21.99 10.10 16.57
N SER A 3 21.36 8.92 16.65
CA SER A 3 21.16 8.03 15.51
C SER A 3 20.39 8.76 14.42
N VAL A 4 20.94 8.79 13.19
CA VAL A 4 20.32 9.38 11.98
C VAL A 4 18.89 8.84 11.75
N HIS A 5 18.57 7.65 12.28
CA HIS A 5 17.24 7.05 12.15
C HIS A 5 16.19 7.74 13.03
N GLY A 6 16.57 8.28 14.19
CA GLY A 6 15.62 8.95 15.10
C GLY A 6 15.11 10.30 14.57
N HIS A 7 15.94 11.02 13.82
CA HIS A 7 15.56 12.32 13.28
C HIS A 7 14.47 12.23 12.20
N GLY A 8 14.50 11.18 11.38
CA GLY A 8 13.47 10.95 10.35
C GLY A 8 12.09 10.65 10.94
N VAL A 9 12.04 9.85 12.01
CA VAL A 9 10.78 9.51 12.69
C VAL A 9 10.16 10.75 13.33
N ALA A 10 10.96 11.58 14.01
CA ALA A 10 10.45 12.79 14.65
C ALA A 10 9.81 13.76 13.64
N LEU A 11 10.46 13.99 12.49
CA LEU A 11 9.90 14.84 11.43
C LEU A 11 8.59 14.28 10.85
N LEU A 12 8.51 12.95 10.70
CA LEU A 12 7.28 12.30 10.22
C LEU A 12 6.15 12.44 11.26
N VAL A 13 6.44 12.24 12.56
CA VAL A 13 5.47 12.43 13.65
C VAL A 13 4.91 13.85 13.63
N ASP A 14 5.75 14.88 13.53
CA ASP A 14 5.32 16.27 13.47
C ASP A 14 4.42 16.56 12.26
N GLU A 15 4.76 15.98 11.10
CA GLU A 15 3.95 16.06 9.88
C GLU A 15 2.58 15.41 10.09
N LEU A 16 2.56 14.17 10.59
CA LEU A 16 1.33 13.40 10.81
C LEU A 16 0.43 14.06 11.87
N ALA A 17 1.02 14.61 12.94
CA ALA A 17 0.30 15.34 13.97
C ALA A 17 -0.36 16.62 13.42
N THR A 18 0.36 17.33 12.55
CA THR A 18 -0.17 18.53 11.88
C THR A 18 -1.32 18.17 10.94
N LEU A 19 -1.16 17.10 10.15
CA LEU A 19 -2.22 16.57 9.30
C LEU A 19 -3.45 16.18 10.13
N ALA A 20 -3.27 15.40 11.20
CA ALA A 20 -4.36 14.95 12.05
C ALA A 20 -5.20 16.11 12.62
N ARG A 21 -4.53 17.12 13.22
CA ARG A 21 -5.21 18.32 13.75
C ARG A 21 -6.01 19.07 12.68
N GLN A 22 -5.45 19.21 11.49
CA GLN A 22 -6.10 19.91 10.39
C GLN A 22 -7.37 19.18 9.94
N ILE A 23 -7.31 17.85 9.84
CA ILE A 23 -8.40 17.01 9.35
C ILE A 23 -9.49 16.86 10.41
N ALA A 24 -9.09 16.66 11.66
CA ALA A 24 -10.01 16.55 12.78
C ALA A 24 -10.73 17.88 13.09
N GLY A 25 -10.11 19.02 12.74
CA GLY A 25 -10.57 20.33 13.19
C GLY A 25 -10.44 20.52 14.70
N VAL A 26 -9.56 19.73 15.35
CA VAL A 26 -9.33 19.74 16.81
C VAL A 26 -7.90 20.24 17.07
N PRO A 27 -7.72 21.53 17.43
CA PRO A 27 -6.38 22.10 17.62
C PRO A 27 -5.55 21.40 18.71
N GLY A 28 -6.22 20.81 19.70
CA GLY A 28 -5.59 20.08 20.81
C GLY A 28 -5.37 18.58 20.56
N LEU A 29 -5.62 18.07 19.36
CA LEU A 29 -5.39 16.66 19.05
C LEU A 29 -3.88 16.36 19.11
N GLY A 30 -3.50 15.52 20.07
CA GLY A 30 -2.14 15.04 20.24
C GLY A 30 -1.86 13.79 19.41
N CYS A 31 -0.61 13.59 19.03
CA CYS A 31 -0.15 12.40 18.32
C CYS A 31 1.25 12.04 18.83
N ASP A 32 1.44 10.81 19.32
CA ASP A 32 2.76 10.34 19.75
C ASP A 32 3.15 9.03 19.08
N ALA A 33 4.46 8.90 18.82
CA ALA A 33 5.06 7.61 18.51
C ALA A 33 5.23 6.81 19.81
N CYS A 34 4.60 5.64 19.90
CA CYS A 34 4.71 4.74 21.03
C CYS A 34 5.44 3.45 20.63
N PRO A 35 6.60 3.14 21.23
CA PRO A 35 7.33 1.90 20.94
C PRO A 35 6.59 0.62 21.37
N GLN A 36 5.65 0.74 22.31
CA GLN A 36 4.89 -0.39 22.87
C GLN A 36 3.51 -0.55 22.21
N ALA A 37 3.14 0.35 21.31
CA ALA A 37 1.86 0.24 20.63
C ALA A 37 1.94 -0.80 19.51
N ASP A 38 1.01 -1.74 19.53
CA ASP A 38 0.88 -2.78 18.50
C ASP A 38 0.02 -2.33 17.31
N SER A 39 -0.76 -1.25 17.48
CA SER A 39 -1.64 -0.72 16.44
C SER A 39 -1.88 0.78 16.59
N TRP A 40 -2.31 1.39 15.49
CA TRP A 40 -2.82 2.76 15.47
C TRP A 40 -4.13 2.80 16.26
N SER A 41 -4.32 3.86 17.04
CA SER A 41 -5.56 4.05 17.79
C SER A 41 -5.79 5.51 18.14
N PHE A 42 -7.06 5.90 18.15
CA PHE A 42 -7.52 7.16 18.69
C PHE A 42 -8.20 6.97 20.05
N ASN A 43 -7.68 7.63 21.08
CA ASN A 43 -8.31 7.75 22.39
C ASN A 43 -9.17 9.02 22.43
N TRP A 44 -10.50 8.83 22.50
CA TRP A 44 -11.45 9.95 22.53
C TRP A 44 -11.49 10.69 23.87
N VAL A 45 -11.03 10.09 24.97
CA VAL A 45 -10.99 10.72 26.29
C VAL A 45 -9.93 11.81 26.29
N ASP A 46 -8.71 11.46 25.90
CA ASP A 46 -7.56 12.35 25.94
C ASP A 46 -7.33 13.08 24.61
N GLN A 47 -8.16 12.81 23.59
CA GLN A 47 -8.02 13.34 22.23
C GLN A 47 -6.61 13.11 21.69
N HIS A 48 -6.21 11.84 21.67
CA HIS A 48 -4.84 11.45 21.40
C HIS A 48 -4.75 10.29 20.41
N ILE A 49 -3.87 10.42 19.40
CA ILE A 49 -3.56 9.36 18.45
C ILE A 49 -2.25 8.70 18.83
N THR A 50 -2.28 7.39 19.05
CA THR A 50 -1.09 6.58 19.32
C THR A 50 -0.63 5.92 18.03
N MET A 51 0.65 6.09 17.69
CA MET A 51 1.25 5.56 16.46
C MET A 51 2.36 4.56 16.80
N PRO A 52 2.30 3.30 16.35
CA PRO A 52 3.39 2.35 16.53
C PRO A 52 4.70 2.89 15.94
N GLU A 53 5.76 2.96 16.75
CA GLU A 53 7.05 3.44 16.26
C GLU A 53 7.64 2.50 15.19
N SER A 54 7.34 1.20 15.29
CA SER A 54 7.68 0.20 14.28
C SER A 54 7.10 0.55 12.91
N ASP A 55 5.84 0.95 12.85
CA ASP A 55 5.18 1.35 11.61
C ASP A 55 5.78 2.62 11.03
N LEU A 56 6.07 3.62 11.86
CA LEU A 56 6.70 4.87 11.42
C LEU A 56 8.09 4.64 10.80
N ARG A 57 8.79 3.57 11.21
CA ARG A 57 10.10 3.19 10.66
C ARG A 57 9.99 2.30 9.41
N CYS A 58 8.97 1.46 9.34
CA CYS A 58 8.88 0.38 8.36
C CYS A 58 7.91 0.66 7.21
N LEU A 59 6.84 1.39 7.46
CA LEU A 59 5.82 1.69 6.46
C LEU A 59 6.24 2.87 5.57
N PRO A 60 5.80 2.89 4.30
CA PRO A 60 5.90 4.08 3.47
C PRO A 60 5.17 5.26 4.13
N ALA A 61 5.71 6.48 4.02
CA ALA A 61 5.10 7.68 4.60
C ALA A 61 3.64 7.91 4.13
N ASP A 62 3.30 7.55 2.88
CA ASP A 62 1.93 7.63 2.37
C ASP A 62 0.98 6.66 3.09
N GLU A 63 1.46 5.51 3.56
CA GLU A 63 0.67 4.58 4.37
C GLU A 63 0.48 5.12 5.79
N CYS A 64 1.53 5.67 6.40
CA CYS A 64 1.41 6.34 7.71
C CYS A 64 0.42 7.52 7.65
N ARG A 65 0.41 8.27 6.53
CA ARG A 65 -0.58 9.34 6.29
C ARG A 65 -2.00 8.77 6.21
N ALA A 66 -2.21 7.65 5.53
CA ALA A 66 -3.53 7.01 5.46
C ALA A 66 -4.01 6.58 6.86
N LEU A 67 -3.12 5.97 7.65
CA LEU A 67 -3.42 5.48 8.99
C LEU A 67 -3.73 6.64 9.95
N VAL A 68 -2.92 7.71 9.96
CA VAL A 68 -3.23 8.88 10.80
C VAL A 68 -4.51 9.59 10.35
N LEU A 69 -4.83 9.58 9.06
CA LEU A 69 -6.07 10.15 8.54
C LEU A 69 -7.29 9.38 9.03
N HIS A 70 -7.21 8.05 9.05
CA HIS A 70 -8.26 7.18 9.61
C HIS A 70 -8.54 7.55 11.07
N GLU A 71 -7.49 7.60 11.91
CA GLU A 71 -7.63 7.97 13.32
C GLU A 71 -8.14 9.41 13.52
N ALA A 72 -7.66 10.35 12.70
CA ALA A 72 -8.16 11.72 12.70
C ALA A 72 -9.64 11.81 12.27
N GLY A 73 -10.09 10.89 11.40
CA GLY A 73 -11.48 10.72 11.03
C GLY A 73 -12.36 10.34 12.22
N HIS A 74 -11.87 9.46 13.11
CA HIS A 74 -12.56 9.18 14.37
C HIS A 74 -12.63 10.42 15.27
N ALA A 75 -11.53 11.18 15.40
CA ALA A 75 -11.53 12.42 16.17
C ALA A 75 -12.56 13.44 15.61
N ALA A 76 -12.64 13.57 14.29
CA ALA A 76 -13.59 14.44 13.60
C ALA A 76 -15.05 14.00 13.81
N LEU A 77 -15.33 12.71 13.62
CA LEU A 77 -16.69 12.24 13.40
C LEU A 77 -17.28 11.43 14.55
N THR A 78 -16.49 10.65 15.30
CA THR A 78 -17.02 9.66 16.24
C THR A 78 -17.58 10.29 17.51
N ARG A 79 -18.91 10.22 17.71
CA ARG A 79 -19.59 10.69 18.94
C ARG A 79 -20.58 9.65 19.48
N LEU A 80 -20.33 8.36 19.22
CA LEU A 80 -21.22 7.27 19.60
C LEU A 80 -21.50 7.24 21.11
N HIS A 81 -20.51 7.57 21.95
CA HIS A 81 -20.68 7.66 23.40
C HIS A 81 -21.72 8.70 23.86
N GLN A 82 -22.11 9.66 23.00
CA GLN A 82 -23.13 10.67 23.30
C GLN A 82 -24.55 10.24 22.91
N VAL A 83 -24.67 9.20 22.09
CA VAL A 83 -25.93 8.79 21.44
C VAL A 83 -26.32 7.36 21.79
N VAL A 84 -25.33 6.48 21.95
CA VAL A 84 -25.51 5.06 22.26
C VAL A 84 -25.38 4.86 23.77
N PRO A 85 -26.36 4.20 24.42
CA PRO A 85 -26.24 3.82 25.83
C PRO A 85 -24.95 3.03 26.10
N ILE A 86 -24.25 3.33 27.20
CA ILE A 86 -22.92 2.75 27.47
C ILE A 86 -22.90 1.22 27.49
N ALA A 87 -23.97 0.58 27.98
CA ALA A 87 -24.12 -0.87 27.97
C ALA A 87 -24.15 -1.43 26.54
N GLN A 88 -24.89 -0.77 25.64
CA GLN A 88 -25.00 -1.16 24.23
C GLN A 88 -23.70 -0.87 23.46
N HIS A 89 -23.03 0.24 23.78
CA HIS A 89 -21.73 0.54 23.21
C HIS A 89 -20.72 -0.57 23.50
N ARG A 90 -20.67 -1.06 24.74
CA ARG A 90 -19.78 -2.17 25.14
C ARG A 90 -20.16 -3.49 24.49
N SER A 91 -21.45 -3.84 24.47
CA SER A 91 -21.90 -5.12 23.91
C SER A 91 -21.80 -5.20 22.39
N HIS A 92 -21.66 -4.07 21.71
CA HIS A 92 -21.67 -3.97 20.24
C HIS A 92 -20.48 -3.20 19.68
N ALA A 93 -19.38 -3.07 20.44
CA ALA A 93 -18.21 -2.26 20.06
C ALA A 93 -17.66 -2.63 18.67
N THR A 94 -17.42 -3.92 18.42
CA THR A 94 -16.95 -4.42 17.10
C THR A 94 -17.88 -4.03 15.95
N LEU A 95 -19.19 -4.21 16.13
CA LEU A 95 -20.18 -3.86 15.11
C LEU A 95 -20.18 -2.35 14.82
N LEU A 96 -20.16 -1.55 15.89
CA LEU A 96 -20.15 -0.10 15.80
C LEU A 96 -18.88 0.40 15.11
N ASN A 97 -17.71 -0.17 15.44
CA ASN A 97 -16.42 0.16 14.84
C ASN A 97 -16.46 -0.05 13.32
N VAL A 98 -16.85 -1.25 12.88
CA VAL A 98 -16.92 -1.59 11.45
C VAL A 98 -17.72 -0.56 10.65
N PHE A 99 -18.90 -0.19 11.14
CA PHE A 99 -19.71 0.79 10.41
C PHE A 99 -19.19 2.22 10.54
N GLU A 100 -18.57 2.57 11.66
CA GLU A 100 -17.94 3.87 11.82
C GLU A 100 -16.74 4.03 10.88
N ASP A 101 -15.94 2.98 10.70
CA ASP A 101 -14.78 2.94 9.78
C ASP A 101 -15.23 3.14 8.34
N THR A 102 -16.22 2.36 7.87
CA THR A 102 -16.75 2.53 6.50
C THR A 102 -17.30 3.94 6.26
N ARG A 103 -17.92 4.54 7.28
CA ARG A 103 -18.53 5.88 7.22
C ARG A 103 -17.48 6.97 7.20
N LEU A 104 -16.49 6.92 8.10
CA LEU A 104 -15.44 7.93 8.17
C LEU A 104 -14.53 7.86 6.95
N GLU A 105 -14.21 6.68 6.44
CA GLU A 105 -13.35 6.56 5.26
C GLU A 105 -14.07 7.02 3.99
N THR A 106 -15.38 6.75 3.90
CA THR A 106 -16.22 7.33 2.83
C THR A 106 -16.20 8.86 2.88
N TRP A 107 -16.26 9.45 4.08
CA TRP A 107 -16.10 10.89 4.25
C TRP A 107 -14.71 11.39 3.83
N LEU A 108 -13.63 10.79 4.34
CA LEU A 108 -12.25 11.16 4.01
C LEU A 108 -11.98 11.08 2.50
N MET A 109 -12.42 10.01 1.84
CA MET A 109 -12.26 9.84 0.39
C MET A 109 -12.99 10.91 -0.43
N ARG A 110 -14.07 11.48 0.11
CA ARG A 110 -14.84 12.56 -0.53
C ARG A 110 -14.16 13.92 -0.37
N GLU A 111 -13.46 14.15 0.74
CA GLU A 111 -12.80 15.43 1.03
C GLU A 111 -11.56 15.67 0.14
N SER A 112 -10.84 14.63 -0.27
CA SER A 112 -9.68 14.78 -1.15
C SER A 112 -9.36 13.51 -1.96
N SER A 113 -9.02 13.70 -3.24
CA SER A 113 -8.51 12.62 -4.10
C SER A 113 -7.19 12.03 -3.61
N ASP A 114 -6.37 12.83 -2.92
CA ASP A 114 -5.11 12.35 -2.34
C ASP A 114 -5.37 11.41 -1.16
N PHE A 115 -6.35 11.73 -0.29
CA PHE A 115 -6.75 10.84 0.80
C PHE A 115 -7.30 9.53 0.25
N ALA A 116 -8.13 9.61 -0.79
CA ALA A 116 -8.64 8.42 -1.46
C ALA A 116 -7.54 7.55 -2.06
N ARG A 117 -6.45 8.15 -2.57
CA ARG A 117 -5.29 7.38 -3.07
C ARG A 117 -4.56 6.68 -1.92
N TRP A 118 -4.34 7.36 -0.80
CA TRP A 118 -3.63 6.81 0.35
C TRP A 118 -4.42 5.71 1.05
N LEU A 119 -5.69 5.96 1.36
CA LEU A 119 -6.60 4.96 1.94
C LEU A 119 -6.73 3.75 1.03
N ARG A 120 -6.81 3.94 -0.30
CA ARG A 120 -6.79 2.80 -1.24
C ARG A 120 -5.55 1.94 -1.13
N ALA A 121 -4.37 2.54 -1.03
CA ALA A 121 -3.13 1.78 -0.94
C ALA A 121 -3.08 0.93 0.35
N VAL A 122 -3.54 1.48 1.47
CA VAL A 122 -3.58 0.77 2.75
C VAL A 122 -4.68 -0.29 2.78
N ASN A 123 -5.90 0.05 2.39
CA ASN A 123 -7.02 -0.89 2.38
C ASN A 123 -6.81 -2.04 1.39
N ASP A 124 -6.28 -1.77 0.19
CA ASP A 124 -5.92 -2.85 -0.74
C ASP A 124 -4.90 -3.80 -0.11
N ARG A 125 -3.97 -3.31 0.71
CA ARG A 125 -3.00 -4.15 1.42
C ARG A 125 -3.66 -4.94 2.56
N LEU A 126 -4.42 -4.26 3.42
CA LEU A 126 -5.07 -4.87 4.59
C LEU A 126 -6.11 -5.92 4.18
N TYR A 127 -6.85 -5.65 3.10
CA TYR A 127 -7.91 -6.50 2.59
C TYR A 127 -7.45 -7.47 1.49
N ALA A 128 -6.17 -7.46 1.08
CA ALA A 128 -5.62 -8.48 0.20
C ALA A 128 -5.32 -9.80 0.93
N ASP A 129 -5.06 -9.75 2.24
CA ASP A 129 -4.62 -10.88 3.06
C ASP A 129 -5.74 -11.36 3.99
N THR A 130 -6.85 -11.74 3.38
CA THR A 130 -7.97 -12.26 4.14
C THR A 130 -7.76 -13.75 4.25
N GLY A 131 -7.27 -14.20 5.40
CA GLY A 131 -7.15 -15.61 5.69
C GLY A 131 -8.48 -16.37 5.57
N GLU A 132 -8.47 -17.60 6.06
CA GLU A 132 -9.67 -18.44 6.06
C GLU A 132 -10.86 -17.72 6.72
N PRO A 133 -12.09 -17.99 6.25
CA PRO A 133 -13.29 -17.43 6.86
C PRO A 133 -13.29 -17.65 8.37
N SER A 134 -13.59 -16.61 9.15
CA SER A 134 -13.70 -16.76 10.60
C SER A 134 -14.81 -17.77 10.93
N PRO A 135 -14.58 -18.73 11.84
CA PRO A 135 -15.61 -19.65 12.29
C PRO A 135 -16.73 -18.94 13.07
N SER A 136 -16.46 -17.75 13.64
CA SER A 136 -17.49 -16.90 14.24
C SER A 136 -18.33 -16.24 13.15
N LEU A 137 -19.63 -16.46 13.21
CA LEU A 137 -20.62 -15.86 12.32
C LEU A 137 -20.64 -14.33 12.45
N CYS A 138 -20.43 -13.80 13.66
CA CYS A 138 -20.36 -12.36 13.88
C CYS A 138 -19.09 -11.74 13.29
N HIS A 139 -17.91 -12.37 13.49
CA HIS A 139 -16.69 -11.91 12.83
C HIS A 139 -16.80 -12.03 11.30
N ALA A 140 -17.37 -13.13 10.79
CA ALA A 140 -17.62 -13.28 9.36
C ALA A 140 -18.52 -12.15 8.83
N PHE A 141 -19.62 -11.84 9.52
CA PHE A 141 -20.50 -10.72 9.14
C PHE A 141 -19.79 -9.36 9.18
N ALA A 142 -19.07 -9.06 10.27
CA ALA A 142 -18.33 -7.81 10.46
C ALA A 142 -17.29 -7.61 9.35
N ASN A 143 -16.47 -8.62 9.11
CA ASN A 143 -15.45 -8.62 8.06
C ASN A 143 -16.09 -8.40 6.70
N GLU A 144 -17.11 -9.18 6.37
CA GLU A 144 -17.78 -9.09 5.08
C GLU A 144 -18.51 -7.75 4.86
N CYS A 145 -18.87 -7.02 5.93
CA CYS A 145 -19.31 -5.64 5.77
C CYS A 145 -18.20 -4.73 5.26
N LEU A 146 -16.99 -4.84 5.82
CA LEU A 146 -15.81 -4.11 5.33
C LEU A 146 -15.45 -4.52 3.88
N PHE A 147 -15.42 -5.83 3.59
CA PHE A 147 -15.07 -6.32 2.25
C PHE A 147 -16.06 -5.88 1.19
N ARG A 148 -17.37 -5.97 1.45
CA ARG A 148 -18.39 -5.56 0.49
C ARG A 148 -18.45 -4.06 0.30
N TRP A 149 -18.13 -3.28 1.34
CA TRP A 149 -17.94 -1.84 1.20
C TRP A 149 -16.75 -1.51 0.30
N TRP A 150 -15.63 -2.22 0.48
CA TRP A 150 -14.39 -1.94 -0.24
C TRP A 150 -14.36 -2.47 -1.68
N PHE A 151 -14.62 -3.77 -1.86
CA PHE A 151 -14.53 -4.47 -3.15
C PHE A 151 -15.87 -4.59 -3.90
N GLY A 152 -16.98 -4.19 -3.27
CA GLY A 152 -18.33 -4.39 -3.79
C GLY A 152 -18.94 -5.74 -3.39
N GLU A 153 -20.23 -5.94 -3.69
CA GLU A 153 -21.00 -7.11 -3.18
C GLU A 153 -20.53 -8.47 -3.71
N ASP A 154 -19.88 -8.49 -4.88
CA ASP A 154 -19.54 -9.70 -5.65
C ASP A 154 -18.03 -10.01 -5.63
N HIS A 155 -17.36 -9.86 -4.48
CA HIS A 155 -15.92 -10.13 -4.35
C HIS A 155 -15.56 -11.62 -4.24
N GLY A 156 -16.54 -12.53 -4.34
CA GLY A 156 -16.32 -13.96 -4.53
C GLY A 156 -15.79 -14.74 -3.31
N ARG A 157 -15.73 -14.15 -2.12
CA ARG A 157 -15.32 -14.89 -0.91
C ARG A 157 -16.46 -15.74 -0.37
N PRO A 158 -16.17 -16.96 0.13
CA PRO A 158 -17.17 -17.78 0.77
C PRO A 158 -17.57 -17.16 2.12
N VAL A 159 -18.88 -17.11 2.38
CA VAL A 159 -19.44 -16.61 3.63
C VAL A 159 -20.36 -17.69 4.22
N PRO A 160 -20.30 -17.97 5.53
CA PRO A 160 -21.23 -18.89 6.17
C PRO A 160 -22.69 -18.53 5.84
N PRO A 161 -23.57 -19.50 5.51
CA PRO A 161 -24.92 -19.20 5.00
C PRO A 161 -25.74 -18.26 5.88
N MET A 162 -25.61 -18.37 7.21
CA MET A 162 -26.35 -17.52 8.13
C MET A 162 -25.83 -16.07 8.14
N ALA A 163 -24.51 -15.89 8.09
CA ALA A 163 -23.90 -14.57 7.92
C ALA A 163 -24.25 -13.98 6.54
N ALA A 164 -24.24 -14.80 5.48
CA ALA A 164 -24.66 -14.39 4.14
C ALA A 164 -26.12 -13.89 4.10
N ALA A 165 -27.03 -14.59 4.78
CA ALA A 165 -28.42 -14.17 4.92
C ALA A 165 -28.55 -12.84 5.67
N ALA A 166 -27.77 -12.63 6.73
CA ALA A 166 -27.72 -11.37 7.46
C ALA A 166 -27.15 -10.22 6.58
N LEU A 167 -26.08 -10.46 5.82
CA LEU A 167 -25.49 -9.47 4.90
C LEU A 167 -26.48 -9.05 3.81
N TYR A 168 -27.23 -10.01 3.27
CA TYR A 168 -28.27 -9.75 2.29
C TYR A 168 -29.39 -8.90 2.89
N ALA A 169 -29.94 -9.31 4.04
CA ALA A 169 -31.04 -8.61 4.68
C ALA A 169 -30.67 -7.17 5.12
N THR A 170 -29.41 -6.95 5.48
CA THR A 170 -28.92 -5.64 5.95
C THR A 170 -28.35 -4.76 4.83
N ARG A 171 -28.34 -5.23 3.58
CA ARG A 171 -27.68 -4.54 2.43
C ARG A 171 -28.03 -3.06 2.31
N GLN A 172 -29.32 -2.72 2.31
CA GLN A 172 -29.76 -1.33 2.17
C GLN A 172 -29.31 -0.46 3.35
N ALA A 173 -29.45 -0.97 4.58
CA ALA A 173 -29.03 -0.27 5.79
C ALA A 173 -27.52 0.01 5.78
N ARG A 174 -26.71 -0.98 5.40
CA ARG A 174 -25.25 -0.82 5.27
C ARG A 174 -24.88 0.28 4.27
N HIS A 175 -25.55 0.34 3.12
CA HIS A 175 -25.35 1.42 2.14
C HIS A 175 -25.78 2.80 2.69
N GLN A 176 -26.87 2.86 3.46
CA GLN A 176 -27.30 4.13 4.09
C GLN A 176 -26.32 4.63 5.15
N LEU A 177 -25.66 3.73 5.89
CA LEU A 177 -24.67 4.11 6.90
C LEU A 177 -23.43 4.77 6.29
N THR A 178 -22.94 4.30 5.15
CA THR A 178 -21.73 4.84 4.52
C THR A 178 -21.92 6.28 4.02
N ILE A 179 -23.17 6.65 3.69
CA ILE A 179 -23.53 8.02 3.30
C ILE A 179 -24.08 8.85 4.47
N CYS A 180 -24.11 8.31 5.69
CA CYS A 180 -24.53 9.03 6.90
C CYS A 180 -23.41 9.95 7.41
N ILE A 181 -22.95 10.84 6.53
CA ILE A 181 -21.82 11.74 6.75
C ILE A 181 -22.29 13.19 6.69
N PRO A 182 -21.59 14.13 7.37
CA PRO A 182 -21.89 15.54 7.27
C PRO A 182 -21.89 16.04 5.81
N THR A 183 -22.78 16.96 5.50
CA THR A 183 -22.92 17.59 4.17
C THR A 183 -22.01 18.80 4.01
N SER A 184 -21.67 19.49 5.11
CA SER A 184 -20.67 20.55 5.10
C SER A 184 -19.33 20.00 4.60
N SER A 185 -18.75 20.65 3.59
CA SER A 185 -17.41 20.35 3.11
C SER A 185 -16.36 21.07 3.96
N GLY A 186 -15.19 20.44 4.10
CA GLY A 186 -14.09 20.96 4.92
C GLY A 186 -14.16 20.56 6.39
N PHE A 187 -13.05 20.81 7.09
CA PHE A 187 -12.77 20.25 8.43
C PHE A 187 -13.42 21.01 9.60
N SER A 188 -14.42 21.86 9.33
CA SER A 188 -15.17 22.58 10.37
C SER A 188 -16.64 22.15 10.30
N ILE A 189 -16.91 21.01 10.91
CA ILE A 189 -18.24 20.39 10.89
C ILE A 189 -19.07 21.01 12.01
N PRO A 190 -20.23 21.63 11.72
CA PRO A 190 -21.10 22.15 12.76
C PRO A 190 -21.53 21.05 13.74
N THR A 191 -21.44 21.32 15.05
CA THR A 191 -21.76 20.33 16.09
C THR A 191 -23.17 19.74 15.94
N ILE A 192 -24.16 20.57 15.59
CA ILE A 192 -25.55 20.14 15.39
C ILE A 192 -25.67 19.16 14.22
N GLU A 193 -24.95 19.41 13.12
CA GLU A 193 -24.95 18.52 11.97
C GLU A 193 -24.31 17.17 12.32
N LEU A 194 -23.17 17.20 13.02
CA LEU A 194 -22.49 15.99 13.46
C LEU A 194 -23.38 15.12 14.36
N GLN A 195 -24.04 15.74 15.34
CA GLN A 195 -24.98 15.05 16.23
C GLN A 195 -26.17 14.45 15.47
N ARG A 196 -26.71 15.16 14.47
CA ARG A 196 -27.79 14.66 13.61
C ARG A 196 -27.34 13.41 12.84
N CYS A 197 -26.18 13.45 12.19
CA CYS A 197 -25.62 12.29 11.48
C CYS A 197 -25.41 11.10 12.44
N GLN A 198 -24.89 11.34 13.64
CA GLN A 198 -24.67 10.28 14.63
C GLN A 198 -25.97 9.64 15.16
N ARG A 199 -27.02 10.44 15.38
CA ARG A 199 -28.35 9.91 15.73
C ARG A 199 -28.94 9.07 14.61
N GLN A 200 -28.84 9.54 13.38
CA GLN A 200 -29.32 8.79 12.21
C GLN A 200 -28.53 7.49 12.02
N PHE A 201 -27.20 7.53 12.17
CA PHE A 201 -26.32 6.37 12.13
C PHE A 201 -26.76 5.31 13.16
N TRP A 202 -26.91 5.71 14.42
CA TRP A 202 -27.34 4.80 15.47
C TRP A 202 -28.74 4.24 15.23
N GLU A 203 -29.68 5.06 14.76
CA GLU A 203 -31.04 4.61 14.50
C GLU A 203 -31.11 3.54 13.40
N ILE A 204 -30.33 3.68 12.33
CA ILE A 204 -30.22 2.67 11.27
C ILE A 204 -29.63 1.37 11.85
N ILE A 205 -28.55 1.45 12.63
CA ILE A 205 -27.95 0.26 13.24
C ILE A 205 -28.96 -0.43 14.16
N ARG A 206 -29.56 0.31 15.08
CA ARG A 206 -30.49 -0.21 16.10
C ARG A 206 -31.70 -0.89 15.46
N ARG A 207 -32.29 -0.26 14.43
CA ARG A 207 -33.51 -0.75 13.78
C ARG A 207 -33.23 -1.89 12.81
N ASP A 208 -32.24 -1.73 11.94
CA ASP A 208 -32.11 -2.56 10.73
C ASP A 208 -30.98 -3.58 10.80
N ILE A 209 -29.95 -3.38 11.63
CA ILE A 209 -28.77 -4.24 11.67
C ILE A 209 -28.70 -5.05 12.95
N LEU A 210 -28.96 -4.43 14.09
CA LEU A 210 -28.80 -5.04 15.41
C LEU A 210 -29.63 -6.32 15.60
N PRO A 211 -30.88 -6.45 15.12
CA PRO A 211 -31.64 -7.69 15.21
C PRO A 211 -31.00 -8.87 14.45
N HIS A 212 -30.27 -8.59 13.36
CA HIS A 212 -29.53 -9.62 12.63
C HIS A 212 -28.25 -9.99 13.37
N TRP A 213 -27.50 -9.00 13.85
CA TRP A 213 -26.30 -9.20 14.65
C TRP A 213 -26.57 -10.02 15.92
N GLN A 214 -27.65 -9.72 16.65
CA GLN A 214 -28.04 -10.46 17.85
C GLN A 214 -28.37 -11.92 17.56
N ARG A 215 -28.97 -12.23 16.40
CA ARG A 215 -29.18 -13.62 15.97
C ARG A 215 -27.87 -14.33 15.68
N LEU A 216 -26.92 -13.67 15.03
CA LEU A 216 -25.57 -14.23 14.82
C LEU A 216 -24.87 -14.50 16.16
N LEU A 217 -24.97 -13.59 17.14
CA LEU A 217 -24.38 -13.76 18.47
C LEU A 217 -24.97 -14.94 19.23
N THR A 218 -26.29 -15.10 19.20
CA THR A 218 -26.97 -16.24 19.83
C THR A 218 -26.50 -17.55 19.22
N GLU A 219 -26.36 -17.61 17.90
CA GLU A 219 -25.90 -18.80 17.21
C GLU A 219 -24.42 -19.09 17.46
N ASP A 220 -23.55 -18.07 17.46
CA ASP A 220 -22.14 -18.25 17.82
C ASP A 220 -22.01 -18.88 19.21
N ARG A 221 -22.81 -18.43 20.20
CA ARG A 221 -22.87 -19.05 21.53
C ARG A 221 -23.33 -20.50 21.46
N ARG A 222 -24.35 -20.81 20.64
CA ARG A 222 -24.86 -22.17 20.45
C ARG A 222 -23.81 -23.10 19.84
N LEU A 223 -22.99 -22.58 18.93
CA LEU A 223 -21.90 -23.31 18.27
C LEU A 223 -20.63 -23.41 19.14
N GLY A 224 -20.62 -22.81 20.34
CA GLY A 224 -19.43 -22.79 21.20
C GLY A 224 -18.31 -21.89 20.65
N ASN A 225 -18.61 -21.00 19.71
CA ASN A 225 -17.66 -20.01 19.25
C ASN A 225 -17.38 -19.03 20.41
N PRO A 226 -16.10 -18.68 20.65
CA PRO A 226 -15.76 -17.75 21.72
C PRO A 226 -16.50 -16.42 21.51
N ALA A 227 -16.95 -15.82 22.61
CA ALA A 227 -17.48 -14.47 22.56
C ALA A 227 -16.45 -13.54 21.92
N LEU A 228 -16.91 -12.63 21.06
CA LEU A 228 -16.06 -11.64 20.42
C LEU A 228 -15.29 -10.88 21.51
N SER A 229 -13.99 -11.07 21.55
CA SER A 229 -13.14 -10.18 22.33
C SER A 229 -13.04 -8.86 21.57
N PRO A 230 -13.13 -7.70 22.24
CA PRO A 230 -12.81 -6.41 21.61
C PRO A 230 -11.45 -6.45 20.89
N ALA A 231 -10.49 -7.21 21.45
CA ALA A 231 -9.14 -7.39 20.94
C ALA A 231 -9.04 -8.30 19.70
N SER A 232 -10.09 -9.06 19.34
CA SER A 232 -10.07 -9.99 18.20
C SER A 232 -10.66 -9.41 16.90
N THR A 233 -11.11 -8.15 16.92
CA THR A 233 -11.57 -7.44 15.72
C THR A 233 -10.38 -7.25 14.77
N PRO A 234 -10.49 -7.56 13.46
CA PRO A 234 -9.37 -7.39 12.54
C PRO A 234 -8.84 -5.96 12.59
N HIS A 235 -7.54 -5.84 12.80
CA HIS A 235 -6.79 -4.62 13.02
C HIS A 235 -7.06 -3.55 11.96
N ILE A 236 -8.07 -2.73 12.20
CA ILE A 236 -8.11 -1.31 11.87
C ILE A 236 -8.65 -0.64 13.14
N ALA A 237 -7.78 0.11 13.82
CA ALA A 237 -8.03 0.93 15.00
C ALA A 237 -8.69 0.26 16.22
N GLY A 238 -7.89 -0.08 17.24
CA GLY A 238 -8.38 -0.53 18.54
C GLY A 238 -9.07 0.59 19.32
N ILE A 239 -10.41 0.64 19.26
CA ILE A 239 -11.25 1.57 20.03
C ILE A 239 -11.76 0.84 21.28
N LEU A 240 -10.98 0.87 22.37
CA LEU A 240 -11.43 0.86 23.77
C LEU A 240 -10.20 0.85 24.71
N PRO A 241 -10.00 1.85 25.57
CA PRO A 241 -9.02 1.74 26.65
C PRO A 241 -9.52 0.76 27.72
N ASP A 242 -8.62 -0.10 28.21
CA ASP A 242 -8.79 -0.91 29.41
C ASP A 242 -8.83 -0.01 30.65
N SER A 243 -9.95 0.70 30.87
CA SER A 243 -10.08 1.66 31.98
C SER A 243 -10.43 1.00 33.32
N ALA A 244 -10.09 -0.27 33.54
CA ALA A 244 -10.39 -0.99 34.78
C ALA A 244 -9.21 -1.01 35.78
N ALA A 245 -8.02 -0.48 35.45
CA ALA A 245 -6.85 -0.66 36.31
C ALA A 245 -6.62 0.40 37.40
N HIS A 246 -7.30 1.55 37.41
CA HIS A 246 -7.15 2.56 38.48
C HIS A 246 -8.50 2.96 39.06
N SER A 247 -9.04 2.10 39.93
CA SER A 247 -10.07 2.53 40.89
C SER A 247 -9.39 3.13 42.13
N PRO A 248 -9.82 4.31 42.62
CA PRO A 248 -9.42 4.78 43.94
C PRO A 248 -9.97 3.82 45.01
N SER A 249 -9.19 3.58 46.06
CA SER A 249 -9.55 2.68 47.16
C SER A 249 -10.98 2.95 47.69
N PRO A 250 -11.88 1.94 47.70
CA PRO A 250 -13.13 2.05 48.42
C PRO A 250 -12.93 1.58 49.85
N GLY A 251 -13.04 2.52 50.78
CA GLY A 251 -13.33 2.20 52.17
C GLY A 251 -14.76 1.67 52.30
N GLN A 252 -14.87 0.54 52.99
CA GLN A 252 -15.99 0.09 53.83
C GLN A 252 -17.38 -0.14 53.18
N GLY A 253 -17.78 -1.42 53.17
CA GLY A 253 -19.08 -1.80 53.75
C GLY A 253 -20.01 -2.68 52.90
N ALA A 254 -20.07 -3.98 53.27
CA ALA A 254 -21.22 -4.90 53.18
C ALA A 254 -21.76 -5.29 51.77
N ALA A 255 -22.28 -6.48 51.50
CA ALA A 255 -22.41 -7.76 52.18
C ALA A 255 -22.67 -8.84 51.10
N ALA A 256 -22.37 -10.09 51.45
CA ALA A 256 -22.48 -11.29 50.62
C ALA A 256 -23.92 -11.68 50.26
N ILE A 257 -24.08 -12.34 49.10
CA ILE A 257 -25.00 -13.47 48.91
C ILE A 257 -24.27 -14.48 48.02
N ALA A 258 -24.05 -15.67 48.57
CA ALA A 258 -23.64 -16.88 47.87
C ALA A 258 -24.89 -17.62 47.38
N ASP A 259 -24.75 -18.42 46.32
CA ASP A 259 -25.49 -19.66 46.14
C ASP A 259 -24.74 -20.60 45.19
N ASP A 260 -25.04 -21.87 45.40
CA ASP A 260 -24.20 -23.07 45.36
C ASP A 260 -24.60 -24.02 44.22
N GLU A 261 -23.71 -24.99 43.95
CA GLU A 261 -23.96 -26.30 43.29
C GLU A 261 -24.46 -26.33 41.81
N ALA A 262 -24.14 -27.30 40.95
CA ALA A 262 -23.65 -28.67 41.12
C ALA A 262 -22.85 -29.15 39.89
N SER A 263 -22.01 -30.15 40.13
CA SER A 263 -21.29 -30.99 39.17
C SER A 263 -22.21 -31.89 38.33
N ASP A 264 -21.80 -32.24 37.11
CA ASP A 264 -21.81 -33.65 36.74
C ASP A 264 -20.81 -33.97 35.62
N SER A 265 -20.07 -35.04 35.87
CA SER A 265 -19.01 -35.63 35.06
C SER A 265 -19.55 -36.81 34.26
N ALA A 266 -19.13 -36.95 33.00
CA ALA A 266 -19.16 -38.24 32.31
C ALA A 266 -17.97 -38.35 31.36
N ALA A 267 -17.13 -39.35 31.64
CA ALA A 267 -16.01 -39.80 30.82
C ALA A 267 -16.50 -40.75 29.72
N ILE A 268 -15.91 -40.67 28.52
CA ILE A 268 -15.87 -41.77 27.54
C ILE A 268 -14.48 -41.78 26.90
N ASP A 269 -13.91 -42.98 26.87
CA ASP A 269 -12.60 -43.37 26.38
C ASP A 269 -12.58 -43.69 24.86
N SER A 270 -11.37 -43.58 24.29
CA SER A 270 -10.76 -44.33 23.15
C SER A 270 -11.34 -44.14 21.73
N ASP A 271 -10.62 -44.21 20.59
CA ASP A 271 -9.32 -44.79 20.20
C ASP A 271 -8.78 -44.18 18.87
N ASP A 272 -7.46 -44.32 18.69
CA ASP A 272 -6.65 -44.47 17.45
C ASP A 272 -6.93 -43.69 16.15
N ALA A 273 -5.98 -42.82 15.78
CA ALA A 273 -5.51 -42.67 14.38
C ALA A 273 -4.08 -42.07 14.31
N SER A 274 -3.21 -42.74 13.55
CA SER A 274 -1.79 -42.46 13.34
C SER A 274 -1.47 -41.10 12.68
N PRO A 275 -0.24 -40.56 12.85
CA PRO A 275 0.09 -39.20 12.44
C PRO A 275 0.41 -39.12 10.94
N SER A 276 -0.39 -38.35 10.20
CA SER A 276 -0.01 -37.86 8.88
C SER A 276 0.94 -36.67 9.02
N GLN A 277 1.96 -36.63 8.16
CA GLN A 277 3.00 -35.61 8.12
C GLN A 277 2.40 -34.21 8.15
N THR A 278 2.62 -33.50 9.25
CA THR A 278 2.31 -32.09 9.40
C THR A 278 3.26 -31.27 8.54
N ASP A 279 2.75 -30.72 7.44
CA ASP A 279 3.39 -29.59 6.78
C ASP A 279 3.43 -28.41 7.77
N ASP A 280 4.61 -27.81 7.92
CA ASP A 280 4.88 -26.66 8.79
C ASP A 280 3.88 -25.51 8.51
N PRO A 281 3.15 -24.99 9.52
CA PRO A 281 2.18 -23.88 9.38
C PRO A 281 2.77 -22.62 8.70
N GLY A 282 4.08 -22.39 8.85
CA GLY A 282 4.78 -21.29 8.17
C GLY A 282 4.80 -21.43 6.64
N THR A 283 4.70 -22.66 6.12
CA THR A 283 4.73 -22.97 4.69
C THR A 283 3.37 -22.74 4.03
N ILE A 284 2.27 -22.93 4.77
CA ILE A 284 0.90 -22.75 4.28
C ILE A 284 0.53 -21.26 4.19
N LEU A 285 0.87 -20.47 5.22
CA LEU A 285 0.72 -19.01 5.24
C LEU A 285 1.55 -18.33 4.13
N GLY A 286 2.75 -18.84 3.87
CA GLY A 286 3.60 -18.39 2.77
C GLY A 286 2.99 -18.63 1.39
N ARG A 287 2.24 -19.73 1.17
CA ARG A 287 1.62 -20.04 -0.13
C ARG A 287 0.39 -19.17 -0.41
N SER A 288 -0.45 -18.90 0.59
CA SER A 288 -1.66 -18.05 0.42
C SER A 288 -1.31 -16.60 0.04
N ARG A 289 -0.32 -16.01 0.75
CA ARG A 289 0.23 -14.66 0.46
C ARG A 289 0.78 -14.55 -0.97
N GLN A 290 1.32 -15.64 -1.50
CA GLN A 290 1.90 -15.70 -2.85
C GLN A 290 0.84 -15.76 -3.95
N GLN A 291 -0.34 -16.33 -3.65
CA GLN A 291 -1.41 -16.54 -4.61
C GLN A 291 -2.26 -15.28 -4.82
N SER A 292 -2.54 -14.50 -3.78
CA SER A 292 -3.29 -13.23 -3.87
C SER A 292 -2.56 -12.14 -4.68
N LEU A 293 -1.24 -12.00 -4.52
CA LEU A 293 -0.42 -11.08 -5.31
C LEU A 293 -0.38 -11.47 -6.80
N ALA A 294 -0.40 -12.77 -7.10
CA ALA A 294 -0.42 -13.29 -8.47
C ALA A 294 -1.73 -12.93 -9.19
N THR A 295 -2.87 -12.98 -8.50
CA THR A 295 -4.16 -12.56 -9.05
C THR A 295 -4.21 -11.05 -9.36
N TYR A 296 -3.62 -10.22 -8.49
CA TYR A 296 -3.71 -8.75 -8.59
C TYR A 296 -2.73 -8.14 -9.62
N MET A 297 -1.47 -8.60 -9.64
CA MET A 297 -0.41 -8.09 -10.54
C MET A 297 -0.17 -8.97 -11.77
N GLY A 298 -0.78 -10.16 -11.83
CA GLY A 298 -0.46 -11.20 -12.80
C GLY A 298 0.70 -12.05 -12.30
N GLU A 299 0.56 -13.37 -12.41
CA GLU A 299 1.51 -14.33 -11.83
C GLU A 299 2.98 -14.06 -12.20
N PRO A 300 3.34 -13.79 -13.48
CA PRO A 300 4.74 -13.54 -13.84
C PRO A 300 5.33 -12.28 -13.22
N TRP A 301 4.55 -11.19 -13.15
CA TRP A 301 5.01 -9.95 -12.52
C TRP A 301 5.15 -10.13 -11.01
N ALA A 302 4.15 -10.72 -10.37
CA ALA A 302 4.13 -10.93 -8.93
C ALA A 302 5.30 -11.82 -8.46
N GLN A 303 5.63 -12.86 -9.20
CA GLN A 303 6.77 -13.72 -8.89
C GLN A 303 8.11 -12.98 -9.01
N ALA A 304 8.30 -12.23 -10.10
CA ALA A 304 9.52 -11.44 -10.32
C ALA A 304 9.68 -10.31 -9.30
N TRP A 305 8.57 -9.64 -8.95
CA TRP A 305 8.54 -8.62 -7.92
C TRP A 305 8.92 -9.19 -6.56
N ARG A 306 8.35 -10.33 -6.14
CA ARG A 306 8.73 -11.00 -4.89
C ARG A 306 10.23 -11.26 -4.79
N ALA A 307 10.84 -11.71 -5.88
CA ALA A 307 12.28 -11.98 -5.93
C ALA A 307 13.15 -10.71 -5.80
N THR A 308 12.61 -9.53 -6.14
CA THR A 308 13.39 -8.29 -6.31
C THR A 308 12.94 -7.10 -5.46
N ALA A 309 11.82 -7.22 -4.75
CA ALA A 309 11.15 -6.11 -4.05
C ALA A 309 12.10 -5.39 -3.08
N HIS A 310 12.79 -6.13 -2.21
CA HIS A 310 13.74 -5.56 -1.24
C HIS A 310 14.85 -4.72 -1.91
N ARG A 311 15.39 -5.19 -3.05
CA ARG A 311 16.42 -4.46 -3.82
C ARG A 311 15.84 -3.21 -4.45
N SER A 312 14.66 -3.33 -5.07
CA SER A 312 14.00 -2.18 -5.71
C SER A 312 13.68 -1.07 -4.71
N LEU A 313 13.23 -1.43 -3.50
CA LEU A 313 12.93 -0.49 -2.42
C LEU A 313 14.20 0.21 -1.92
N ALA A 314 15.25 -0.58 -1.62
CA ALA A 314 16.52 -0.05 -1.13
C ALA A 314 17.18 0.88 -2.17
N LEU A 315 17.25 0.44 -3.43
CA LEU A 315 17.84 1.21 -4.51
C LEU A 315 17.04 2.49 -4.81
N ALA A 316 15.71 2.40 -4.86
CA ALA A 316 14.87 3.59 -5.06
C ALA A 316 15.09 4.62 -3.94
N ALA A 317 15.27 4.19 -2.70
CA ALA A 317 15.58 5.10 -1.58
C ALA A 317 16.96 5.77 -1.72
N VAL A 318 17.95 5.10 -2.33
CA VAL A 318 19.26 5.69 -2.64
C VAL A 318 19.13 6.69 -3.79
N LEU A 319 18.52 6.30 -4.90
CA LEU A 319 18.36 7.14 -6.08
C LEU A 319 17.51 8.38 -5.78
N ARG A 320 16.45 8.26 -4.96
CA ARG A 320 15.67 9.42 -4.50
C ARG A 320 16.49 10.42 -3.71
N ARG A 321 17.51 9.96 -2.97
CA ARG A 321 18.39 10.84 -2.18
C ARG A 321 19.40 11.54 -3.08
N LEU A 322 19.91 10.86 -4.10
CA LEU A 322 20.91 11.41 -5.04
C LEU A 322 20.26 12.38 -6.03
N HIS A 323 19.08 12.03 -6.53
CA HIS A 323 18.23 12.91 -7.34
C HIS A 323 17.26 13.74 -6.51
N ALA A 324 17.44 13.75 -5.19
CA ALA A 324 16.75 14.72 -4.36
C ALA A 324 17.12 16.09 -4.92
N PRO A 325 16.14 16.89 -5.35
CA PRO A 325 16.40 18.17 -5.97
C PRO A 325 17.29 18.99 -5.05
N HIS A 326 18.49 19.33 -5.51
CA HIS A 326 19.40 20.21 -4.77
C HIS A 326 18.77 21.60 -4.74
N GLY A 327 17.97 21.85 -3.71
CA GLY A 327 17.03 22.96 -3.66
C GLY A 327 15.61 22.48 -3.92
N THR A 328 14.81 22.55 -2.87
CA THR A 328 13.37 22.52 -3.00
C THR A 328 12.91 23.94 -3.24
N GLN A 329 12.07 24.16 -4.25
CA GLN A 329 11.31 25.38 -4.33
C GLN A 329 9.97 25.16 -3.66
N LEU A 330 9.43 26.19 -3.03
CA LEU A 330 8.05 26.13 -2.58
C LEU A 330 7.16 26.21 -3.82
N SER A 331 6.29 25.22 -3.99
CA SER A 331 5.24 25.25 -4.99
C SER A 331 4.39 26.50 -4.80
N PRO A 332 3.63 26.90 -5.84
CA PRO A 332 2.53 27.81 -5.63
C PRO A 332 1.63 27.30 -4.48
N PRO A 333 1.09 28.21 -3.66
CA PRO A 333 0.20 27.86 -2.57
C PRO A 333 -1.04 27.10 -3.06
N GLY A 334 -1.34 25.98 -2.40
CA GLY A 334 -2.45 25.08 -2.67
C GLY A 334 -3.01 24.46 -1.38
N LEU A 335 -3.78 23.39 -1.52
CA LEU A 335 -4.48 22.73 -0.41
C LEU A 335 -3.57 21.94 0.52
N MET A 336 -2.39 21.53 0.04
CA MET A 336 -1.51 20.61 0.75
C MET A 336 -0.05 21.02 0.57
N GLY A 337 0.77 20.72 1.59
CA GLY A 337 2.18 21.08 1.65
C GLY A 337 2.74 21.06 3.06
N SER A 338 4.06 21.09 3.18
CA SER A 338 4.77 21.08 4.47
C SER A 338 5.16 22.49 4.95
N HIS A 339 4.84 23.53 4.18
CA HIS A 339 5.10 24.92 4.53
C HIS A 339 3.84 25.78 4.40
N LEU A 340 3.62 26.68 5.35
CA LEU A 340 2.53 27.65 5.31
C LEU A 340 2.90 28.85 4.44
N HIS A 341 2.03 29.18 3.48
CA HIS A 341 2.10 30.43 2.74
C HIS A 341 1.45 31.54 3.56
N TRP A 342 2.25 32.24 4.36
CA TRP A 342 1.77 33.28 5.27
C TRP A 342 0.80 34.30 4.65
N PRO A 343 1.02 34.82 3.42
CA PRO A 343 0.06 35.72 2.80
C PRO A 343 -1.33 35.10 2.60
N SER A 344 -1.39 33.79 2.28
CA SER A 344 -2.67 33.08 2.17
C SER A 344 -3.32 32.83 3.53
N VAL A 345 -2.52 32.63 4.59
CA VAL A 345 -3.03 32.47 5.97
C VAL A 345 -3.74 33.74 6.40
N VAL A 346 -3.09 34.90 6.24
CA VAL A 346 -3.66 36.21 6.57
C VAL A 346 -4.91 36.47 5.71
N ALA A 347 -4.84 36.22 4.40
CA ALA A 347 -5.98 36.37 3.50
C ALA A 347 -7.15 35.43 3.87
N SER A 348 -6.88 34.24 4.39
CA SER A 348 -7.92 33.28 4.77
C SER A 348 -8.74 33.66 6.00
N GLN A 349 -8.24 34.60 6.82
CA GLN A 349 -9.01 35.20 7.91
C GLN A 349 -10.09 36.16 7.39
N ALA A 350 -9.83 36.80 6.24
CA ALA A 350 -10.77 37.71 5.59
C ALA A 350 -11.66 37.01 4.54
N ASP A 351 -11.16 36.01 3.84
CA ASP A 351 -11.90 35.23 2.84
C ASP A 351 -11.58 33.72 2.94
N PRO A 352 -12.53 32.88 3.39
CA PRO A 352 -12.34 31.43 3.56
C PRO A 352 -11.88 30.69 2.29
N ARG A 353 -12.09 31.24 1.08
CA ARG A 353 -11.65 30.61 -0.18
C ARG A 353 -10.12 30.50 -0.27
N HIS A 354 -9.37 31.36 0.42
CA HIS A 354 -7.91 31.28 0.50
C HIS A 354 -7.40 30.10 1.33
N ARG A 355 -8.28 29.40 2.08
CA ARG A 355 -7.93 28.17 2.79
C ARG A 355 -7.42 27.07 1.83
N MET A 356 -7.87 27.10 0.58
CA MET A 356 -7.40 26.19 -0.46
C MET A 356 -5.99 26.51 -0.98
N ARG A 357 -5.35 27.57 -0.45
CA ARG A 357 -4.03 28.07 -0.87
C ARG A 357 -3.11 28.26 0.33
N LEU A 358 -3.35 27.59 1.45
CA LEU A 358 -2.54 27.79 2.66
C LEU A 358 -1.17 27.14 2.58
N TRP A 359 -1.03 26.10 1.76
CA TRP A 359 0.08 25.19 1.87
C TRP A 359 0.95 25.19 0.63
N GLN A 360 2.26 25.21 0.82
CA GLN A 360 3.25 25.06 -0.23
C GLN A 360 3.97 23.73 -0.02
N ARG A 361 4.08 22.97 -1.11
CA ARG A 361 4.92 21.77 -1.14
C ARG A 361 6.33 22.22 -1.48
N ARG A 362 7.32 21.63 -0.82
CA ARG A 362 8.67 21.62 -1.35
C ARG A 362 8.65 20.78 -2.63
N THR A 363 8.51 21.44 -3.77
CA THR A 363 8.64 20.76 -5.05
C THR A 363 10.10 20.76 -5.45
N PRO A 364 10.55 19.67 -6.09
CA PRO A 364 11.74 19.71 -6.89
C PRO A 364 11.80 20.96 -7.74
N ARG A 365 12.92 21.71 -7.68
CA ARG A 365 13.27 22.57 -8.81
C ARG A 365 13.29 21.68 -10.05
N THR A 366 12.42 21.98 -11.01
CA THR A 366 12.28 21.26 -12.28
C THR A 366 13.39 21.59 -13.27
N THR A 367 14.23 22.59 -12.95
CA THR A 367 15.36 23.02 -13.76
C THR A 367 16.60 22.19 -13.39
N GLY A 368 16.79 21.04 -14.05
CA GLY A 368 17.99 20.23 -13.87
C GLY A 368 18.01 18.97 -14.72
N ASN A 369 19.24 18.55 -15.04
CA ASN A 369 19.69 17.33 -15.70
C ASN A 369 19.04 16.04 -15.11
N ARG A 370 17.74 15.81 -15.37
CA ARG A 370 17.04 14.62 -14.86
C ARG A 370 17.51 13.41 -15.64
N PRO A 371 17.96 12.34 -14.99
CA PRO A 371 18.28 11.15 -15.74
C PRO A 371 17.03 10.55 -16.36
N ALA A 372 17.20 9.83 -17.46
CA ALA A 372 16.19 8.95 -18.02
C ALA A 372 16.82 7.58 -18.31
N VAL A 373 16.08 6.52 -18.04
CA VAL A 373 16.55 5.13 -18.20
C VAL A 373 15.74 4.43 -19.28
N TRP A 374 16.38 3.69 -20.17
CA TRP A 374 15.68 2.77 -21.06
C TRP A 374 16.28 1.37 -20.95
N LEU A 375 15.47 0.41 -20.50
CA LEU A 375 15.88 -0.99 -20.48
C LEU A 375 15.40 -1.70 -21.76
N MET A 376 16.33 -2.34 -22.45
CA MET A 376 16.07 -3.16 -23.63
C MET A 376 16.41 -4.61 -23.32
N VAL A 377 15.46 -5.52 -23.54
CA VAL A 377 15.66 -6.94 -23.25
C VAL A 377 15.46 -7.81 -24.50
N ASP A 378 16.47 -8.60 -24.80
CA ASP A 378 16.46 -9.62 -25.83
C ASP A 378 15.46 -10.73 -25.46
N ARG A 379 14.57 -11.06 -26.39
CA ARG A 379 13.58 -12.15 -26.29
C ARG A 379 13.83 -13.23 -27.33
N SER A 380 14.97 -13.24 -27.99
CA SER A 380 15.30 -14.29 -28.96
C SER A 380 15.33 -15.67 -28.31
N GLN A 381 15.26 -16.71 -29.13
CA GLN A 381 15.20 -18.09 -28.66
C GLN A 381 16.38 -18.49 -27.73
N SER A 382 17.53 -17.84 -27.84
CA SER A 382 18.69 -18.10 -26.98
C SER A 382 18.50 -17.67 -25.53
N MET A 383 17.53 -16.80 -25.25
CA MET A 383 17.20 -16.31 -23.92
C MET A 383 16.28 -17.26 -23.15
N ARG A 384 15.76 -18.34 -23.75
CA ARG A 384 14.82 -19.26 -23.09
C ARG A 384 15.33 -19.83 -21.75
N GLY A 385 14.38 -20.13 -20.87
CA GLY A 385 14.64 -20.73 -19.57
C GLY A 385 15.11 -19.71 -18.53
N SER A 386 16.10 -20.08 -17.72
CA SER A 386 16.57 -19.29 -16.58
C SER A 386 17.09 -17.90 -16.96
N ALA A 387 17.62 -17.74 -18.17
CA ALA A 387 18.07 -16.45 -18.69
C ALA A 387 16.91 -15.45 -18.81
N MET A 388 15.80 -15.83 -19.46
CA MET A 388 14.61 -14.98 -19.58
C MET A 388 13.96 -14.75 -18.22
N THR A 389 13.89 -15.76 -17.36
CA THR A 389 13.34 -15.59 -16.00
C THR A 389 14.12 -14.53 -15.21
N ALA A 390 15.45 -14.59 -15.23
CA ALA A 390 16.28 -13.62 -14.52
C ALA A 390 16.30 -12.25 -15.23
N ALA A 391 16.20 -12.21 -16.56
CA ALA A 391 16.02 -10.98 -17.31
C ALA A 391 14.70 -10.28 -16.93
N TRP A 392 13.62 -11.05 -16.82
CA TRP A 392 12.31 -10.56 -16.39
C TRP A 392 12.33 -10.04 -14.94
N GLN A 393 13.03 -10.74 -14.02
CA GLN A 393 13.29 -10.21 -12.68
C GLN A 393 14.04 -8.87 -12.72
N GLY A 394 15.04 -8.76 -13.58
CA GLY A 394 15.76 -7.50 -13.82
C GLY A 394 14.86 -6.38 -14.36
N MET A 395 13.93 -6.71 -15.26
CA MET A 395 12.95 -5.77 -15.81
C MET A 395 12.03 -5.22 -14.72
N VAL A 396 11.46 -6.11 -13.90
CA VAL A 396 10.59 -5.71 -12.79
C VAL A 396 11.37 -4.87 -11.77
N LEU A 397 12.61 -5.26 -11.42
CA LEU A 397 13.47 -4.46 -10.54
C LEU A 397 13.67 -3.05 -11.08
N CYS A 398 14.02 -2.91 -12.36
CA CYS A 398 14.28 -1.62 -12.99
C CYS A 398 13.03 -0.73 -12.99
N ALA A 399 11.90 -1.28 -13.44
CA ALA A 399 10.60 -0.60 -13.48
C ALA A 399 10.19 -0.09 -12.09
N GLU A 400 10.19 -0.97 -11.10
CA GLU A 400 9.74 -0.68 -9.74
C GLU A 400 10.70 0.26 -8.99
N THR A 401 11.99 0.23 -9.33
CA THR A 401 12.97 1.19 -8.81
C THR A 401 12.74 2.57 -9.40
N CYS A 402 12.68 2.69 -10.74
CA CYS A 402 12.56 3.98 -11.43
C CYS A 402 11.23 4.67 -11.11
N GLU A 403 10.14 3.91 -11.06
CA GLU A 403 8.81 4.41 -10.68
C GLU A 403 8.84 5.04 -9.28
N ARG A 404 9.39 4.30 -8.29
CA ARG A 404 9.51 4.79 -6.90
C ARG A 404 10.49 5.95 -6.75
N ALA A 405 11.50 6.02 -7.62
CA ALA A 405 12.47 7.10 -7.65
C ALA A 405 12.01 8.31 -8.49
N SER A 406 10.85 8.22 -9.14
CA SER A 406 10.35 9.24 -10.07
C SER A 406 11.34 9.57 -11.19
N ILE A 407 12.09 8.57 -11.63
CA ILE A 407 13.01 8.66 -12.76
C ILE A 407 12.25 8.26 -14.03
N PRO A 408 12.17 9.11 -15.06
CA PRO A 408 11.58 8.74 -16.35
C PRO A 408 12.23 7.47 -16.88
N TRP A 409 11.41 6.45 -17.18
CA TRP A 409 11.92 5.17 -17.62
C TRP A 409 11.11 4.58 -18.77
N GLY A 410 11.78 3.85 -19.66
CA GLY A 410 11.19 3.11 -20.75
C GLY A 410 11.59 1.64 -20.68
N LEU A 411 10.73 0.77 -21.19
CA LEU A 411 11.02 -0.65 -21.32
C LEU A 411 10.61 -1.13 -22.70
N SER A 412 11.55 -1.71 -23.41
CA SER A 412 11.28 -2.42 -24.65
C SER A 412 11.90 -3.80 -24.65
N VAL A 413 11.29 -4.64 -25.46
CA VAL A 413 11.75 -5.99 -25.71
C VAL A 413 11.90 -6.20 -27.20
N PHE A 414 12.85 -7.05 -27.60
CA PHE A 414 13.14 -7.26 -29.01
C PHE A 414 13.49 -8.71 -29.32
N ASN A 415 13.08 -9.18 -30.48
CA ASN A 415 13.49 -10.41 -31.13
C ASN A 415 13.63 -10.10 -32.64
N GLU A 416 12.88 -10.73 -33.53
CA GLU A 416 12.73 -10.27 -34.92
C GLU A 416 12.04 -8.91 -35.02
N ASP A 417 11.12 -8.66 -34.09
CA ASP A 417 10.38 -7.42 -33.94
C ASP A 417 10.85 -6.64 -32.70
N HIS A 418 10.48 -5.36 -32.65
CA HIS A 418 10.69 -4.50 -31.49
C HIS A 418 9.33 -4.09 -30.92
N GLN A 419 9.12 -4.36 -29.63
CA GLN A 419 7.91 -4.01 -28.92
C GLN A 419 8.25 -3.14 -27.71
N VAL A 420 7.59 -2.00 -27.58
CA VAL A 420 7.69 -1.16 -26.39
C VAL A 420 6.61 -1.56 -25.40
N LEU A 421 7.03 -2.00 -24.22
CA LEU A 421 6.15 -2.42 -23.14
C LEU A 421 5.77 -1.24 -22.25
N HIS A 422 6.67 -0.29 -22.06
CA HIS A 422 6.42 0.88 -21.22
C HIS A 422 7.10 2.11 -21.79
N GLN A 423 6.37 3.24 -21.81
CA GLN A 423 6.87 4.53 -22.28
C GLN A 423 7.18 5.43 -21.09
N PRO A 424 8.23 6.27 -21.17
CA PRO A 424 8.46 7.28 -20.13
C PRO A 424 7.26 8.19 -19.91
N GLY A 425 6.86 8.36 -18.65
CA GLY A 425 5.70 9.15 -18.23
C GLY A 425 4.36 8.38 -18.22
N GLN A 426 4.32 7.15 -18.74
CA GLN A 426 3.17 6.26 -18.57
C GLN A 426 3.11 5.78 -17.11
N SER A 427 1.92 5.73 -16.50
CA SER A 427 1.79 5.22 -15.12
C SER A 427 1.88 3.69 -15.07
N LEU A 428 2.62 3.16 -14.10
CA LEU A 428 2.70 1.71 -13.86
C LEU A 428 1.52 1.22 -12.99
N THR A 429 0.36 1.04 -13.62
CA THR A 429 -0.87 0.53 -12.95
C THR A 429 -0.89 -1.00 -12.87
N ASN A 430 -1.74 -1.60 -12.03
CA ASN A 430 -1.85 -3.07 -11.92
C ASN A 430 -2.36 -3.76 -13.19
N PRO A 431 -3.35 -3.22 -13.92
CA PRO A 431 -3.67 -3.72 -15.26
C PRO A 431 -2.47 -3.68 -16.21
N HIS A 432 -1.65 -2.62 -16.13
CA HIS A 432 -0.45 -2.52 -16.96
C HIS A 432 0.64 -3.53 -16.54
N ARG A 433 0.86 -3.74 -15.24
CA ARG A 433 1.75 -4.81 -14.72
C ARG A 433 1.33 -6.19 -15.22
N ARG A 434 0.03 -6.50 -15.16
CA ARG A 434 -0.55 -7.75 -15.70
C ARG A 434 -0.25 -7.93 -17.17
N TRP A 435 -0.53 -6.88 -17.96
CA TRP A 435 -0.26 -6.88 -19.39
C TRP A 435 1.24 -7.04 -19.70
N MET A 436 2.12 -6.33 -18.99
CA MET A 436 3.57 -6.48 -19.14
C MET A 436 4.03 -7.89 -18.77
N GLY A 437 3.50 -8.47 -17.69
CA GLY A 437 3.79 -9.84 -17.27
C GLY A 437 3.42 -10.88 -18.34
N ALA A 438 2.26 -10.73 -18.96
CA ALA A 438 1.81 -11.62 -20.04
C ALA A 438 2.68 -11.47 -21.32
N ASN A 439 3.11 -10.24 -21.63
CA ASN A 439 3.79 -9.96 -22.90
C ASN A 439 5.32 -10.01 -22.82
N GLY A 440 5.92 -9.76 -21.66
CA GLY A 440 7.36 -9.59 -21.51
C GLY A 440 8.15 -10.84 -21.14
N ALA A 441 7.51 -11.86 -20.56
CA ALA A 441 8.19 -13.01 -19.96
C ALA A 441 8.55 -14.16 -20.94
N HIS A 442 8.30 -14.02 -22.24
CA HIS A 442 8.42 -15.12 -23.21
C HIS A 442 9.58 -14.91 -24.21
N ALA A 443 10.38 -15.95 -24.48
CA ALA A 443 11.48 -15.89 -25.44
C ALA A 443 11.20 -16.73 -26.72
N ALA A 444 11.21 -16.09 -27.89
CA ALA A 444 10.98 -16.67 -29.21
C ALA A 444 11.60 -15.83 -30.34
N GLY A 445 11.85 -16.46 -31.50
CA GLY A 445 12.33 -15.80 -32.72
C GLY A 445 13.83 -15.48 -32.75
N GLY A 446 14.27 -14.83 -33.83
CA GLY A 446 15.61 -14.29 -34.02
C GLY A 446 15.88 -12.98 -33.29
N THR A 447 16.93 -12.26 -33.72
CA THR A 447 17.42 -11.03 -33.05
C THR A 447 17.63 -9.90 -34.06
N ASN A 448 16.94 -8.77 -33.87
CA ASN A 448 16.99 -7.56 -34.68
C ASN A 448 17.36 -6.34 -33.82
N LEU A 449 18.52 -6.42 -33.18
CA LEU A 449 18.99 -5.43 -32.22
C LEU A 449 19.13 -4.02 -32.83
N THR A 450 19.70 -3.91 -34.03
CA THR A 450 19.99 -2.60 -34.65
C THR A 450 18.73 -1.76 -34.82
N ARG A 451 17.63 -2.35 -35.32
CA ARG A 451 16.36 -1.64 -35.49
C ARG A 451 15.75 -1.23 -34.16
N ALA A 452 15.80 -2.11 -33.16
CA ALA A 452 15.30 -1.82 -31.82
C ALA A 452 16.07 -0.66 -31.17
N LEU A 453 17.41 -0.68 -31.27
CA LEU A 453 18.28 0.32 -30.67
C LEU A 453 18.07 1.70 -31.30
N ASP A 454 17.98 1.78 -32.62
CA ASP A 454 17.74 3.04 -33.34
C ASP A 454 16.41 3.69 -32.93
N GLN A 455 15.35 2.89 -32.75
CA GLN A 455 14.05 3.38 -32.25
C GLN A 455 14.10 3.87 -30.81
N VAL A 456 14.87 3.21 -29.94
CA VAL A 456 15.01 3.60 -28.52
C VAL A 456 15.79 4.90 -28.39
N ILE A 457 16.88 5.07 -29.14
CA ILE A 457 17.67 6.31 -29.16
C ILE A 457 16.78 7.50 -29.54
N GLY A 458 15.96 7.37 -30.58
CA GLY A 458 15.04 8.43 -30.99
C GLY A 458 14.04 8.84 -29.91
N ARG A 459 13.53 7.88 -29.13
CA ARG A 459 12.53 8.12 -28.06
C ARG A 459 13.15 8.69 -26.80
N LEU A 460 14.32 8.21 -26.38
CA LEU A 460 14.95 8.65 -25.14
C LEU A 460 15.34 10.14 -25.22
N ARG A 461 15.72 10.60 -26.42
CA ARG A 461 16.02 12.02 -26.69
C ARG A 461 14.84 12.96 -26.50
N SER A 462 13.59 12.50 -26.68
CA SER A 462 12.42 13.36 -26.48
C SER A 462 11.96 13.44 -25.03
N VAL A 463 12.58 12.69 -24.12
CA VAL A 463 12.12 12.51 -22.74
C VAL A 463 12.94 13.32 -21.76
N SER A 464 14.23 13.48 -22.01
CA SER A 464 15.11 14.24 -21.12
C SER A 464 16.24 14.91 -21.88
N ASP A 465 16.55 16.14 -21.47
CA ASP A 465 17.77 16.85 -21.85
C ASP A 465 18.98 16.41 -21.00
N GLY A 466 18.76 15.49 -20.05
CA GLY A 466 19.74 15.10 -19.06
C GLY A 466 20.52 13.82 -19.35
N THR A 467 21.06 13.17 -18.29
CA THR A 467 21.77 11.89 -18.40
C THR A 467 20.83 10.81 -18.95
N ARG A 468 21.11 10.29 -20.13
CA ARG A 468 20.29 9.25 -20.78
C ARG A 468 21.02 7.92 -20.73
N LEU A 469 20.48 6.96 -20.00
CA LEU A 469 21.06 5.63 -19.81
C LEU A 469 20.25 4.59 -20.58
N ILE A 470 20.88 3.94 -21.56
CA ILE A 470 20.31 2.77 -22.24
C ILE A 470 20.98 1.53 -21.68
N ILE A 471 20.21 0.60 -21.13
CA ILE A 471 20.70 -0.70 -20.65
C ILE A 471 20.22 -1.78 -21.61
N LEU A 472 21.16 -2.48 -22.23
CA LEU A 472 20.88 -3.56 -23.17
C LEU A 472 21.20 -4.92 -22.53
N LEU A 473 20.19 -5.79 -22.42
CA LEU A 473 20.36 -7.15 -21.89
C LEU A 473 20.20 -8.18 -23.01
N THR A 474 21.27 -8.91 -23.34
CA THR A 474 21.31 -9.89 -24.44
C THR A 474 22.35 -10.99 -24.18
N ASP A 475 22.25 -12.13 -24.86
CA ASP A 475 23.26 -13.19 -24.83
C ASP A 475 24.35 -13.04 -25.93
N ALA A 476 24.34 -11.92 -26.65
CA ALA A 476 25.31 -11.53 -27.68
C ALA A 476 25.32 -12.40 -28.95
N ARG A 477 24.32 -13.24 -29.22
CA ARG A 477 24.32 -14.07 -30.45
C ARG A 477 23.85 -13.29 -31.68
N LEU A 478 24.72 -12.39 -32.16
CA LEU A 478 24.44 -11.55 -33.31
C LEU A 478 25.13 -12.06 -34.59
N PRO A 479 24.46 -12.08 -35.75
CA PRO A 479 25.11 -12.37 -37.02
C PRO A 479 26.19 -11.32 -37.34
N ARG A 480 27.37 -11.75 -37.81
CA ARG A 480 28.50 -10.85 -38.14
C ARG A 480 28.11 -9.70 -39.09
N ARG A 481 27.20 -9.95 -40.03
CA ARG A 481 26.69 -8.95 -40.99
C ARG A 481 25.98 -7.75 -40.33
N VAL A 482 25.56 -7.87 -39.08
CA VAL A 482 24.85 -6.82 -38.33
C VAL A 482 25.82 -5.89 -37.57
N LEU A 483 27.05 -6.36 -37.31
CA LEU A 483 28.02 -5.64 -36.46
C LEU A 483 28.38 -4.24 -36.96
N PRO A 484 28.60 -3.98 -38.28
CA PRO A 484 28.89 -2.62 -38.73
C PRO A 484 27.75 -1.64 -38.42
N ARG A 485 26.51 -2.00 -38.75
CA ARG A 485 25.35 -1.14 -38.47
C ARG A 485 25.10 -0.95 -36.98
N LEU A 486 25.37 -1.98 -36.17
CA LEU A 486 25.28 -1.87 -34.72
C LEU A 486 26.32 -0.88 -34.18
N HIS A 487 27.56 -0.94 -34.68
CA HIS A 487 28.60 0.01 -34.31
C HIS A 487 28.19 1.45 -34.63
N ASP A 488 27.69 1.69 -35.85
CA ASP A 488 27.19 3.01 -36.26
C ASP A 488 26.05 3.51 -35.34
N CYS A 489 25.13 2.62 -34.92
CA CYS A 489 24.06 2.99 -33.99
C CYS A 489 24.60 3.37 -32.60
N ILE A 490 25.61 2.67 -32.11
CA ILE A 490 26.21 2.91 -30.79
C ILE A 490 26.98 4.23 -30.81
N GLU A 491 27.79 4.46 -31.83
CA GLU A 491 28.52 5.72 -32.01
C GLU A 491 27.55 6.91 -32.07
N ARG A 492 26.42 6.78 -32.79
CA ARG A 492 25.39 7.83 -32.82
C ARG A 492 24.72 8.07 -31.48
N ALA A 493 24.52 7.03 -30.67
CA ALA A 493 23.98 7.16 -29.32
C ALA A 493 24.97 7.95 -28.44
N GLU A 494 26.21 7.49 -28.39
CA GLU A 494 27.27 8.10 -27.57
C GLU A 494 27.58 9.54 -28.00
N ALA A 495 27.64 9.82 -29.30
CA ALA A 495 27.84 11.17 -29.84
C ALA A 495 26.71 12.14 -29.44
N SER A 496 25.52 11.63 -29.11
CA SER A 496 24.41 12.45 -28.61
C SER A 496 24.37 12.62 -27.10
N GLY A 497 25.30 12.01 -26.36
CA GLY A 497 25.33 12.00 -24.89
C GLY A 497 24.57 10.84 -24.26
N ASP A 498 24.09 9.86 -25.05
CA ASP A 498 23.50 8.64 -24.50
C ASP A 498 24.60 7.73 -23.97
N THR A 499 24.40 7.23 -22.75
CA THR A 499 25.25 6.20 -22.17
C THR A 499 24.61 4.85 -22.42
N LEU A 500 25.19 4.08 -23.35
CA LEU A 500 24.79 2.68 -23.57
C LEU A 500 25.65 1.75 -22.72
N VAL A 501 24.99 0.89 -21.93
CA VAL A 501 25.65 -0.17 -21.16
C VAL A 501 25.04 -1.52 -21.54
N THR A 502 25.88 -2.49 -21.88
CA THR A 502 25.43 -3.81 -22.32
C THR A 502 25.72 -4.87 -21.26
N LEU A 503 24.68 -5.56 -20.81
CA LEU A 503 24.76 -6.75 -19.98
C LEU A 503 24.74 -8.01 -20.86
N LEU A 504 25.86 -8.72 -20.91
CA LEU A 504 26.06 -9.90 -21.75
C LEU A 504 26.00 -11.19 -20.93
N LEU A 505 25.06 -12.09 -21.22
CA LEU A 505 24.92 -13.36 -20.49
C LEU A 505 26.01 -14.40 -20.83
N LYS A 506 26.80 -14.14 -21.87
CA LYS A 506 27.91 -14.99 -22.31
C LYS A 506 29.07 -14.10 -22.70
N ARG A 507 30.30 -14.62 -22.59
CA ARG A 507 31.46 -13.90 -23.11
C ARG A 507 31.27 -13.66 -24.61
N PRO A 508 31.33 -12.41 -25.09
CA PRO A 508 31.23 -12.14 -26.52
C PRO A 508 32.41 -12.79 -27.25
N ALA A 509 32.15 -13.26 -28.46
CA ALA A 509 33.21 -13.64 -29.38
C ALA A 509 34.21 -12.47 -29.54
N PRO A 510 35.52 -12.73 -29.77
CA PRO A 510 36.53 -11.67 -29.90
C PRO A 510 36.11 -10.56 -30.88
N SER A 511 35.45 -10.93 -31.99
CA SER A 511 34.96 -9.98 -33.00
C SER A 511 33.86 -9.02 -32.51
N MET A 512 33.19 -9.33 -31.39
CA MET A 512 32.12 -8.50 -30.82
C MET A 512 32.56 -7.68 -29.61
N ARG A 513 33.76 -7.92 -29.07
CA ARG A 513 34.26 -7.16 -27.91
C ARG A 513 34.34 -5.67 -28.21
N ASN A 514 34.71 -5.32 -29.43
CA ASN A 514 34.80 -3.93 -29.87
C ASN A 514 33.44 -3.32 -30.24
N SER A 515 32.41 -4.15 -30.41
CA SER A 515 31.07 -3.67 -30.74
C SER A 515 30.29 -3.16 -29.53
N PHE A 516 30.72 -3.48 -28.30
CA PHE A 516 30.07 -3.00 -27.09
C PHE A 516 31.11 -2.36 -26.16
N PRO A 517 31.36 -1.05 -26.28
CA PRO A 517 32.46 -0.39 -25.56
C PRO A 517 32.29 -0.49 -24.04
N ARG A 518 31.04 -0.44 -23.54
CA ARG A 518 30.69 -0.55 -22.11
C ARG A 518 29.88 -1.81 -21.84
N HIS A 519 30.52 -2.98 -21.91
CA HIS A 519 29.86 -4.24 -21.61
C HIS A 519 30.28 -4.84 -20.26
N GLN A 520 29.35 -5.51 -19.59
CA GLN A 520 29.61 -6.37 -18.45
C GLN A 520 29.15 -7.79 -18.76
N CYS A 521 30.03 -8.76 -18.56
CA CYS A 521 29.68 -10.17 -18.72
C CYS A 521 29.09 -10.72 -17.42
N ILE A 522 27.95 -11.40 -17.53
CA ILE A 522 27.27 -12.07 -16.42
C ILE A 522 27.30 -13.58 -16.68
N SER A 523 28.20 -14.29 -15.98
CA SER A 523 28.38 -15.73 -16.16
C SER A 523 27.16 -16.55 -15.70
N ASN A 524 26.42 -16.04 -14.70
CA ASN A 524 25.22 -16.67 -14.15
C ASN A 524 24.02 -15.71 -14.30
N PRO A 525 23.01 -16.03 -15.13
CA PRO A 525 21.87 -15.16 -15.35
C PRO A 525 21.15 -14.75 -14.05
N THR A 526 21.16 -15.56 -12.99
CA THR A 526 20.53 -15.19 -11.71
C THR A 526 21.13 -13.94 -11.07
N HIS A 527 22.32 -13.51 -11.48
CA HIS A 527 22.97 -12.28 -11.02
C HIS A 527 22.51 -11.02 -11.78
N ILE A 528 21.62 -11.13 -12.78
CA ILE A 528 21.11 -9.97 -13.54
C ILE A 528 20.51 -8.89 -12.61
N PRO A 529 19.61 -9.21 -11.65
CA PRO A 529 19.05 -8.19 -10.76
C PRO A 529 20.12 -7.47 -9.92
N GLU A 530 21.16 -8.18 -9.50
CA GLU A 530 22.30 -7.59 -8.77
C GLU A 530 23.09 -6.63 -9.64
N ARG A 531 23.43 -7.05 -10.85
CA ARG A 531 24.21 -6.23 -11.79
C ARG A 531 23.44 -4.99 -12.22
N LEU A 532 22.14 -5.12 -12.47
CA LEU A 532 21.26 -3.97 -12.72
C LEU A 532 21.21 -3.02 -11.52
N THR A 533 21.16 -3.53 -10.30
CA THR A 533 21.17 -2.70 -9.09
C THR A 533 22.44 -1.84 -9.03
N LEU A 534 23.60 -2.47 -9.27
CA LEU A 534 24.89 -1.76 -9.30
C LEU A 534 24.95 -0.75 -10.44
N LEU A 535 24.55 -1.12 -11.66
CA LEU A 535 24.54 -0.21 -12.80
C LEU A 535 23.65 1.01 -12.58
N LEU A 536 22.41 0.80 -12.13
CA LEU A 536 21.50 1.91 -11.86
C LEU A 536 22.07 2.84 -10.78
N ARG A 537 22.70 2.28 -9.74
CA ARG A 537 23.35 3.09 -8.72
C ARG A 537 24.56 3.85 -9.26
N ASP A 538 25.42 3.22 -10.04
CA ASP A 538 26.70 3.80 -10.46
C ASP A 538 26.55 4.84 -11.58
N TYR A 539 25.49 4.74 -12.40
CA TYR A 539 25.23 5.68 -13.50
C TYR A 539 24.20 6.77 -13.19
N LEU A 540 23.33 6.52 -12.22
CA LEU A 540 22.32 7.50 -11.82
C LEU A 540 22.69 8.16 -10.50
N GLY A 541 23.32 7.43 -9.58
CA GLY A 541 23.78 7.99 -8.32
C GLY A 541 24.98 8.91 -8.46
#